data_AF-A0A9W8N1Q9-F1
#
_entry.id   AF-A0A9W8N1Q9-F1
#
_cell.length_a   1.000
_cell.length_b   1.000
_cell.length_c   1.000
_cell.angle_alpha   90.00
_cell.angle_beta   90.00
_cell.angle_gamma   90.00
#
_symmetry.space_group_name_H-M   'P 1'
#
loop_
_entity.id
_entity.type
_entity.pdbx_description
1 polymer ?
#
loop_
_entity_poly.entity_id
_entity_poly.type
_entity_poly.pdbx_seq_one_letter_code
_entity_poly.pdbx_strand_id
1 'polypeptide(L)'
;MPCSGDATQTCGGPVRINVFNSGRPPPVIVQSIKAGTGLWTYLGCFTDTVAARTLGTGVNIPAGTTAASCTAACQAAGGFLNAGIENGHECWCDNAIHPPTQRTSDADCRMLCEANHDEYCGNANRLAIYQFSPSGVPPGPQACLETSLTNFTLRAQFKNPPIEGPSSVPLKIVTVEMARNVLWTVISACSLCCSEWPSYSLQNSIFTPRSIAIPTQEMASTFTNDGESPNFVASIPAFPGSQSYCIMTDNAAPIGSPPLLAFDNKADAFSLCTNTSANGRQDVVFSPVTGHPHYLLDACQPINIQVLT
;
A
#
# COMPACT_ATOMS: atom_id res chain seq x y z
N MET A 1 22.69 28.19 29.11
CA MET A 1 22.76 29.59 28.65
C MET A 1 21.35 30.16 28.62
N PRO A 2 21.12 31.43 28.99
CA PRO A 2 19.79 32.04 28.91
C PRO A 2 19.24 32.02 27.48
N CYS A 3 17.92 31.87 27.31
CA CYS A 3 17.30 31.97 25.99
C CYS A 3 17.27 33.43 25.50
N SER A 4 17.42 33.65 24.20
CA SER A 4 17.32 34.99 23.59
C SER A 4 15.90 35.58 23.67
N GLY A 5 14.87 34.73 23.61
CA GLY A 5 13.46 35.13 23.72
C GLY A 5 12.94 35.27 25.16
N ASP A 6 13.62 34.65 26.13
CA ASP A 6 13.26 34.70 27.55
C ASP A 6 14.49 34.37 28.42
N ALA A 7 15.10 35.40 29.02
CA ALA A 7 16.31 35.24 29.82
C ALA A 7 16.08 34.47 31.13
N THR A 8 14.82 34.21 31.52
CA THR A 8 14.49 33.40 32.70
C THR A 8 14.58 31.89 32.43
N GLN A 9 14.63 31.49 31.15
CA GLN A 9 14.72 30.10 30.73
C GLN A 9 16.15 29.70 30.36
N THR A 10 16.45 28.40 30.44
CA THR A 10 17.73 27.84 29.99
C THR A 10 17.57 27.22 28.60
N CYS A 11 18.36 27.68 27.63
CA CYS A 11 18.39 27.20 26.24
C CYS A 11 19.74 26.55 25.89
N GLY A 12 20.02 25.38 26.46
CA GLY A 12 21.21 24.59 26.12
C GLY A 12 22.55 25.23 26.50
N GLY A 13 23.62 24.82 25.81
CA GLY A 13 25.01 25.25 26.01
C GLY A 13 25.88 24.97 24.78
N PRO A 14 27.18 25.36 24.79
CA PRO A 14 28.07 25.31 23.61
C PRO A 14 28.16 23.93 22.91
N VAL A 15 27.85 22.85 23.64
CA VAL A 15 27.74 21.47 23.15
C VAL A 15 26.67 20.69 23.94
N ARG A 16 25.58 21.37 24.32
CA ARG A 16 24.49 20.78 25.11
C ARG A 16 23.14 21.25 24.58
N ILE A 17 22.22 20.31 24.41
CA ILE A 17 20.83 20.60 24.01
C ILE A 17 19.91 20.35 25.20
N ASN A 18 18.93 21.23 25.39
CA ASN A 18 17.78 20.93 26.23
C ASN A 18 16.71 20.34 25.32
N VAL A 19 16.28 19.12 25.61
CA VAL A 19 15.22 18.43 24.85
C VAL A 19 13.91 18.61 25.60
N PHE A 20 12.90 19.14 24.90
CA PHE A 20 11.56 19.32 25.42
C PHE A 20 10.59 18.44 24.63
N ASN A 21 9.62 17.85 25.32
CA ASN A 21 8.54 17.09 24.71
C ASN A 21 7.25 17.92 24.83
N SER A 22 6.56 18.15 23.71
CA SER A 22 5.31 18.91 23.67
C SER A 22 4.11 18.16 24.26
N GLY A 23 4.23 16.84 24.45
CA GLY A 23 3.13 15.95 24.83
C GLY A 23 2.06 15.78 23.76
N ARG A 24 2.21 16.43 22.60
CA ARG A 24 1.26 16.34 21.48
C ARG A 24 1.54 15.07 20.66
N PRO A 25 0.48 14.41 20.15
CA PRO A 25 0.66 13.32 19.21
C PRO A 25 1.38 13.83 17.95
N PRO A 26 2.16 12.98 17.26
CA PRO A 26 2.74 13.34 15.99
C PRO A 26 1.62 13.61 14.97
N PRO A 27 1.85 14.52 14.00
CA PRO A 27 0.89 14.76 12.94
C PRO A 27 0.61 13.49 12.14
N VAL A 28 -0.60 13.36 11.61
CA VAL A 28 -1.05 12.16 10.89
C VAL A 28 -1.55 12.48 9.49
N ILE A 29 -1.49 11.49 8.59
CA ILE A 29 -2.28 11.53 7.36
C ILE A 29 -3.68 11.08 7.74
N VAL A 30 -4.67 11.96 7.58
CA VAL A 30 -6.08 11.62 7.81
C VAL A 30 -6.47 10.53 6.82
N GLN A 31 -6.86 9.36 7.30
CA GLN A 31 -7.14 8.21 6.41
C GLN A 31 -8.55 8.24 5.84
N SER A 32 -9.52 8.74 6.60
CA SER A 32 -10.92 8.75 6.19
C SER A 32 -11.71 9.91 6.79
N ILE A 33 -12.69 10.41 6.04
CA ILE A 33 -13.50 11.57 6.40
C ILE A 33 -14.94 11.29 6.01
N LYS A 34 -15.84 11.27 6.99
CA LYS A 34 -17.26 11.03 6.77
C LYS A 34 -17.92 12.29 6.21
N ALA A 35 -18.71 12.14 5.15
CA ALA A 35 -19.49 13.22 4.55
C ALA A 35 -20.94 12.75 4.29
N GLY A 36 -21.81 12.98 5.27
CA GLY A 36 -23.20 12.48 5.24
C GLY A 36 -23.25 10.95 5.24
N THR A 37 -23.86 10.36 4.22
CA THR A 37 -23.84 8.90 3.95
C THR A 37 -22.59 8.45 3.20
N GLY A 38 -21.80 9.39 2.65
CA GLY A 38 -20.59 9.10 1.91
C GLY A 38 -19.32 9.12 2.76
N LEU A 39 -18.22 8.64 2.17
CA LEU A 39 -16.91 8.53 2.80
C LEU A 39 -15.83 8.99 1.83
N TRP A 40 -14.98 9.91 2.27
CA TRP A 40 -13.72 10.20 1.62
C TRP A 40 -12.62 9.32 2.22
N THR A 41 -11.82 8.68 1.38
CA THR A 41 -10.69 7.83 1.81
C THR A 41 -9.40 8.32 1.15
N TYR A 42 -8.32 8.36 1.93
CA TYR A 42 -6.99 8.64 1.42
C TYR A 42 -6.53 7.53 0.48
N LEU A 43 -6.18 7.90 -0.75
CA LEU A 43 -5.75 6.99 -1.81
C LEU A 43 -4.22 6.83 -1.88
N GLY A 44 -3.49 7.85 -1.42
CA GLY A 44 -2.04 7.87 -1.42
C GLY A 44 -1.45 9.22 -1.78
N CYS A 45 -0.12 9.25 -1.79
CA CYS A 45 0.68 10.39 -2.20
C CYS A 45 1.01 10.28 -3.69
N PHE A 46 0.72 11.29 -4.48
CA PHE A 46 0.90 11.30 -5.94
C PHE A 46 1.80 12.45 -6.39
N THR A 47 2.61 12.24 -7.43
CA THR A 47 3.39 13.34 -8.03
C THR A 47 2.48 14.34 -8.73
N ASP A 48 2.70 15.63 -8.54
CA ASP A 48 2.03 16.69 -9.30
C ASP A 48 3.01 17.57 -10.07
N THR A 49 2.57 18.17 -11.18
CA THR A 49 3.37 19.16 -11.91
C THR A 49 2.48 20.26 -12.47
N VAL A 50 2.98 21.49 -12.49
CA VAL A 50 2.24 22.63 -13.05
C VAL A 50 1.94 22.44 -14.55
N ALA A 51 2.82 21.78 -15.30
CA ALA A 51 2.65 21.54 -16.74
C ALA A 51 1.62 20.46 -17.06
N ALA A 52 1.42 19.49 -16.16
CA ALA A 52 0.48 18.40 -16.28
C ALA A 52 -0.09 18.10 -14.88
N ARG A 53 -1.13 18.83 -14.51
CA ARG A 53 -1.78 18.71 -13.20
C ARG A 53 -2.46 17.35 -13.04
N THR A 54 -2.32 16.77 -11.87
CA THR A 54 -2.93 15.49 -11.49
C THR A 54 -4.44 15.63 -11.32
N LEU A 55 -4.87 16.73 -10.72
CA LEU A 55 -6.27 17.16 -10.58
C LEU A 55 -6.39 18.58 -11.13
N GLY A 56 -7.37 18.83 -12.02
CA GLY A 56 -7.41 20.03 -12.84
C GLY A 56 -8.05 21.26 -12.19
N THR A 57 -8.88 21.09 -11.16
CA THR A 57 -9.70 22.19 -10.62
C THR A 57 -9.19 22.66 -9.26
N GLY A 58 -8.49 23.78 -9.21
CA GLY A 58 -8.09 24.40 -7.95
C GLY A 58 -9.27 25.07 -7.22
N VAL A 59 -9.36 24.88 -5.90
CA VAL A 59 -10.38 25.50 -5.05
C VAL A 59 -9.70 26.26 -3.92
N ASN A 60 -10.10 27.52 -3.73
CA ASN A 60 -9.59 28.37 -2.66
C ASN A 60 -10.38 28.16 -1.36
N ILE A 61 -9.68 27.98 -0.24
CA ILE A 61 -10.27 27.79 1.09
C ILE A 61 -9.74 28.88 2.02
N PRO A 62 -10.46 30.01 2.18
CA PRO A 62 -9.95 31.17 2.92
C PRO A 62 -9.61 30.90 4.40
N ALA A 63 -10.30 29.93 5.02
CA ALA A 63 -10.04 29.52 6.40
C ALA A 63 -8.82 28.59 6.53
N GLY A 64 -8.20 28.23 5.42
CA GLY A 64 -7.07 27.31 5.34
C GLY A 64 -7.48 25.87 4.99
N THR A 65 -6.50 25.14 4.46
CA THR A 65 -6.70 23.80 3.92
C THR A 65 -6.36 22.74 4.96
N THR A 66 -7.29 21.81 5.12
CA THR A 66 -7.19 20.53 5.84
C THR A 66 -7.73 19.46 4.91
N ALA A 67 -7.50 18.19 5.20
CA ALA A 67 -8.11 17.12 4.42
C ALA A 67 -9.66 17.24 4.43
N ALA A 68 -10.24 17.60 5.58
CA ALA A 68 -11.69 17.78 5.73
C ALA A 68 -12.24 19.01 4.99
N SER A 69 -11.55 20.16 5.07
CA SER A 69 -12.01 21.35 4.37
C SER A 69 -11.87 21.21 2.86
N CYS A 70 -10.81 20.56 2.36
CA CYS A 70 -10.63 20.35 0.93
C CYS A 70 -11.66 19.39 0.34
N THR A 71 -11.86 18.22 0.96
CA THR A 71 -12.88 17.26 0.53
C THR A 71 -14.29 17.86 0.52
N ALA A 72 -14.64 18.65 1.55
CA ALA A 72 -15.91 19.37 1.60
C ALA A 72 -16.03 20.43 0.50
N ALA A 73 -14.96 21.20 0.23
CA ALA A 73 -14.92 22.19 -0.82
C ALA A 73 -15.06 21.57 -2.22
N CYS A 74 -14.42 20.43 -2.48
CA CYS A 74 -14.55 19.69 -3.73
C CYS A 74 -15.97 19.12 -3.93
N GLN A 75 -16.61 18.58 -2.88
CA GLN A 75 -18.02 18.22 -2.97
C GLN A 75 -18.90 19.44 -3.29
N ALA A 76 -18.70 20.56 -2.60
CA ALA A 76 -19.53 21.76 -2.77
C ALA A 76 -19.32 22.44 -4.13
N ALA A 77 -18.11 22.40 -4.70
CA ALA A 77 -17.77 23.06 -5.96
C ALA A 77 -18.40 22.37 -7.18
N GLY A 78 -18.55 21.05 -7.16
CA GLY A 78 -19.05 20.32 -8.33
C GLY A 78 -19.36 18.84 -8.10
N GLY A 79 -19.46 18.39 -6.85
CA GLY A 79 -19.64 16.97 -6.54
C GLY A 79 -18.45 16.11 -6.96
N PHE A 80 -17.24 16.67 -6.96
CA PHE A 80 -16.05 15.99 -7.46
C PHE A 80 -15.74 14.73 -6.65
N LEU A 81 -15.35 13.67 -7.35
CA LEU A 81 -15.03 12.39 -6.73
C LEU A 81 -13.61 12.33 -6.16
N ASN A 82 -12.70 13.22 -6.56
CA ASN A 82 -11.34 13.29 -6.04
C ASN A 82 -11.05 14.68 -5.50
N ALA A 83 -10.37 14.71 -4.36
CA ALA A 83 -9.84 15.91 -3.72
C ALA A 83 -8.36 15.67 -3.43
N GLY A 84 -7.52 16.67 -3.66
CA GLY A 84 -6.08 16.60 -3.46
C GLY A 84 -5.61 17.81 -2.69
N ILE A 85 -4.79 17.58 -1.67
CA ILE A 85 -4.14 18.65 -0.92
C ILE A 85 -2.65 18.68 -1.26
N GLU A 86 -2.15 19.86 -1.61
CA GLU A 86 -0.75 20.08 -2.01
C GLU A 86 -0.13 21.21 -1.17
N ASN A 87 1.19 21.10 -0.93
CA ASN A 87 2.00 22.19 -0.42
C ASN A 87 1.51 22.81 0.90
N GLY A 88 0.77 22.05 1.73
CA GLY A 88 0.29 22.52 3.04
C GLY A 88 -0.95 23.41 3.01
N HIS A 89 -1.32 23.97 1.85
CA HIS A 89 -2.40 24.97 1.75
C HIS A 89 -3.24 24.91 0.47
N GLU A 90 -2.82 24.19 -0.57
CA GLU A 90 -3.58 24.12 -1.82
C GLU A 90 -4.63 23.01 -1.77
N CYS A 91 -5.76 23.23 -2.42
CA CYS A 91 -6.81 22.24 -2.61
C CYS A 91 -7.15 22.13 -4.10
N TRP A 92 -7.18 20.90 -4.60
CA TRP A 92 -7.42 20.54 -5.99
C TRP A 92 -8.53 19.49 -6.06
N CYS A 93 -9.37 19.56 -7.09
CA CYS A 93 -10.52 18.70 -7.26
C CYS A 93 -10.59 18.20 -8.70
N ASP A 94 -11.07 16.97 -8.88
CA ASP A 94 -11.39 16.44 -10.19
C ASP A 94 -12.26 15.17 -10.08
N ASN A 95 -12.84 14.73 -11.19
CA ASN A 95 -13.48 13.42 -11.30
C ASN A 95 -12.52 12.33 -11.79
N ALA A 96 -11.35 12.70 -12.32
CA ALA A 96 -10.31 11.75 -12.74
C ALA A 96 -8.93 12.12 -12.17
N ILE A 97 -8.04 11.12 -12.08
CA ILE A 97 -6.63 11.30 -11.74
C ILE A 97 -5.84 11.23 -13.06
N HIS A 98 -5.18 12.33 -13.45
CA HIS A 98 -4.58 12.46 -14.78
C HIS A 98 -3.11 12.02 -14.85
N PRO A 99 -2.69 11.27 -15.90
CA PRO A 99 -1.28 10.97 -16.14
C PRO A 99 -0.49 12.25 -16.50
N PRO A 100 0.85 12.29 -16.28
CA PRO A 100 1.75 11.17 -15.98
C PRO A 100 1.95 10.93 -14.47
N THR A 101 0.99 11.31 -13.63
CA THR A 101 1.08 11.15 -12.17
C THR A 101 1.47 9.73 -11.75
N GLN A 102 2.29 9.63 -10.71
CA GLN A 102 2.73 8.37 -10.13
C GLN A 102 2.47 8.38 -8.62
N ARG A 103 1.99 7.24 -8.08
CA ARG A 103 1.93 7.04 -6.64
C ARG A 103 3.35 6.93 -6.06
N THR A 104 3.61 7.62 -4.97
CA THR A 104 4.89 7.72 -4.26
C THR A 104 4.73 7.28 -2.80
N SER A 105 5.81 7.37 -2.01
CA SER A 105 5.77 7.10 -0.58
C SER A 105 4.89 8.12 0.15
N ASP A 106 4.09 7.67 1.11
CA ASP A 106 3.33 8.57 1.99
C ASP A 106 4.25 9.50 2.81
N ALA A 107 5.54 9.16 2.94
CA ALA A 107 6.54 10.04 3.54
C ALA A 107 6.76 11.33 2.74
N ASP A 108 6.56 11.30 1.41
CA ASP A 108 6.74 12.45 0.55
C ASP A 108 5.64 13.50 0.76
N CYS A 109 4.45 13.10 1.24
CA CYS A 109 3.30 13.96 1.52
C CYS A 109 3.21 14.44 2.98
N ARG A 110 4.34 14.52 3.69
CA ARG A 110 4.39 14.91 5.12
C ARG A 110 4.70 16.39 5.37
N MET A 111 4.17 17.29 4.55
CA MET A 111 4.12 18.71 4.89
C MET A 111 2.92 18.97 5.82
N LEU A 112 3.12 19.73 6.89
CA LEU A 112 2.03 20.10 7.80
C LEU A 112 0.99 20.94 7.06
N CYS A 113 -0.29 20.73 7.38
CA CYS A 113 -1.34 21.64 6.95
C CYS A 113 -1.17 22.99 7.65
N GLU A 114 -1.16 24.09 6.91
CA GLU A 114 -1.02 25.44 7.51
C GLU A 114 -2.17 25.76 8.47
N ALA A 115 -3.35 25.20 8.22
CA ALA A 115 -4.55 25.39 9.03
C ALA A 115 -4.62 24.47 10.26
N ASN A 116 -3.91 23.34 10.24
CA ASN A 116 -3.93 22.35 11.32
C ASN A 116 -2.62 21.54 11.37
N HIS A 117 -1.71 21.92 12.27
CA HIS A 117 -0.42 21.25 12.43
C HIS A 117 -0.50 19.82 13.02
N ASP A 118 -1.69 19.30 13.33
CA ASP A 118 -1.88 17.90 13.76
C ASP A 118 -2.11 16.94 12.58
N GLU A 119 -2.17 17.44 11.34
CA GLU A 119 -2.29 16.63 10.12
C GLU A 119 -1.34 17.07 9.00
N TYR A 120 -1.12 16.16 8.04
CA TYR A 120 -0.32 16.41 6.85
C TYR A 120 -1.18 16.74 5.61
N CYS A 121 -0.72 17.69 4.79
CA CYS A 121 -1.40 18.22 3.60
C CYS A 121 -0.51 18.18 2.34
N GLY A 122 -0.04 16.99 1.97
CA GLY A 122 0.78 16.82 0.78
C GLY A 122 2.19 17.36 0.97
N ASN A 123 2.83 17.84 -0.11
CA ASN A 123 4.10 18.57 -0.12
C ASN A 123 4.25 19.26 -1.50
N ALA A 124 5.33 20.00 -1.72
CA ALA A 124 5.61 20.58 -3.04
C ALA A 124 5.71 19.49 -4.12
N ASN A 125 4.89 19.59 -5.18
CA ASN A 125 4.79 18.60 -6.27
C ASN A 125 4.37 17.20 -5.77
N ARG A 126 3.67 17.13 -4.63
CA ARG A 126 3.18 15.90 -3.98
C ARG A 126 1.77 16.12 -3.46
N LEU A 127 0.81 15.52 -4.16
CA LEU A 127 -0.61 15.64 -3.90
C LEU A 127 -1.07 14.46 -3.03
N ALA A 128 -1.56 14.74 -1.83
CA ALA A 128 -2.25 13.76 -1.01
C ALA A 128 -3.71 13.65 -1.51
N ILE A 129 -4.03 12.55 -2.21
CA ILE A 129 -5.34 12.40 -2.87
C ILE A 129 -6.30 11.63 -1.97
N TYR A 130 -7.53 12.12 -1.92
CA TYR A 130 -8.70 11.54 -1.29
C TYR A 130 -9.75 11.27 -2.37
N GLN A 131 -10.44 10.13 -2.27
CA GLN A 131 -11.53 9.78 -3.17
C GLN A 131 -12.83 9.56 -2.43
N PHE A 132 -13.92 10.12 -2.98
CA PHE A 132 -15.26 10.05 -2.42
C PHE A 132 -15.99 8.80 -2.86
N SER A 133 -16.61 8.14 -1.89
CA SER A 133 -17.56 7.06 -2.10
C SER A 133 -18.94 7.47 -1.61
N PRO A 134 -19.92 7.62 -2.51
CA PRO A 134 -21.29 7.98 -2.14
C PRO A 134 -21.99 6.94 -1.25
N SER A 135 -21.59 5.67 -1.33
CA SER A 135 -22.14 4.57 -0.53
C SER A 135 -21.54 4.49 0.88
N GLY A 136 -20.55 5.33 1.19
CA GLY A 136 -19.83 5.29 2.47
C GLY A 136 -18.81 4.15 2.56
N VAL A 137 -18.53 3.50 1.44
CA VAL A 137 -17.64 2.33 1.33
C VAL A 137 -16.33 2.76 0.69
N PRO A 138 -15.16 2.59 1.33
CA PRO A 138 -13.89 3.05 0.77
C PRO A 138 -13.66 2.59 -0.68
N PRO A 139 -13.18 3.48 -1.58
CA PRO A 139 -12.70 3.06 -2.88
C PRO A 139 -11.41 2.23 -2.75
N GLY A 140 -11.30 1.18 -3.56
CA GLY A 140 -10.20 0.20 -3.51
C GLY A 140 -10.62 -1.16 -2.93
N PRO A 141 -9.64 -1.99 -2.51
CA PRO A 141 -9.89 -3.32 -2.00
C PRO A 141 -10.81 -3.29 -0.77
N GLN A 142 -11.93 -4.00 -0.85
CA GLN A 142 -12.92 -4.09 0.23
C GLN A 142 -12.44 -4.92 1.42
N ALA A 143 -13.17 -4.89 2.55
CA ALA A 143 -12.98 -5.86 3.63
C ALA A 143 -13.06 -7.30 3.08
N CYS A 144 -12.35 -8.25 3.70
CA CYS A 144 -12.30 -9.65 3.27
C CYS A 144 -13.71 -10.22 2.98
N LEU A 145 -14.00 -10.51 1.71
CA LEU A 145 -15.32 -10.96 1.26
C LEU A 145 -15.43 -12.49 1.24
N GLU A 146 -14.37 -13.15 0.77
CA GLU A 146 -14.29 -14.61 0.65
C GLU A 146 -13.02 -15.14 1.31
N THR A 147 -13.17 -16.21 2.09
CA THR A 147 -12.10 -16.86 2.86
C THR A 147 -11.89 -18.31 2.43
N SER A 148 -12.67 -18.78 1.46
CA SER A 148 -12.63 -20.13 0.91
C SER A 148 -12.78 -20.09 -0.62
N LEU A 149 -11.72 -20.46 -1.33
CA LEU A 149 -11.69 -20.52 -2.79
C LEU A 149 -10.75 -21.64 -3.22
N THR A 150 -11.14 -22.46 -4.19
CA THR A 150 -10.31 -23.58 -4.67
C THR A 150 -9.88 -23.37 -6.11
N ASN A 151 -8.73 -23.96 -6.45
CA ASN A 151 -8.21 -24.03 -7.80
C ASN A 151 -8.07 -22.66 -8.49
N PHE A 152 -7.35 -21.74 -7.84
CA PHE A 152 -7.00 -20.47 -8.44
C PHE A 152 -5.50 -20.39 -8.74
N THR A 153 -5.15 -19.45 -9.62
CA THR A 153 -3.79 -19.01 -9.92
C THR A 153 -3.64 -17.53 -9.58
N LEU A 154 -2.40 -17.04 -9.57
CA LEU A 154 -2.10 -15.67 -9.18
C LEU A 154 -1.39 -14.91 -10.30
N ARG A 155 -1.72 -13.63 -10.41
CA ARG A 155 -1.05 -12.69 -11.32
C ARG A 155 -0.79 -11.38 -10.60
N ALA A 156 0.43 -10.87 -10.70
CA ALA A 156 0.75 -9.52 -10.26
C ALA A 156 0.35 -8.53 -11.36
N GLN A 157 -0.51 -7.58 -11.02
CA GLN A 157 -0.85 -6.43 -11.84
C GLN A 157 -0.07 -5.23 -11.32
N PHE A 158 0.80 -4.63 -12.15
CA PHE A 158 1.53 -3.43 -11.74
C PHE A 158 0.57 -2.25 -11.56
N LYS A 159 0.68 -1.55 -10.43
CA LYS A 159 -0.05 -0.29 -10.20
C LYS A 159 0.48 0.82 -11.10
N ASN A 160 1.79 0.84 -11.29
CA ASN A 160 2.50 1.70 -12.22
C ASN A 160 3.21 0.81 -13.26
N PRO A 161 2.55 0.45 -14.38
CA PRO A 161 3.16 -0.39 -15.40
C PRO A 161 4.45 0.22 -15.96
N PRO A 162 5.51 -0.58 -16.19
CA PRO A 162 6.70 -0.09 -16.86
C PRO A 162 6.38 0.33 -18.30
N ILE A 163 7.03 1.38 -18.79
CA ILE A 163 6.86 1.89 -20.18
C ILE A 163 7.18 0.78 -21.20
N GLU A 164 8.22 0.00 -20.90
CA GLU A 164 8.64 -1.16 -21.69
C GLU A 164 8.43 -2.42 -20.85
N GLY A 165 7.46 -3.25 -21.23
CA GLY A 165 7.18 -4.51 -20.55
C GLY A 165 5.69 -4.82 -20.42
N PRO A 166 5.34 -5.99 -19.88
CA PRO A 166 3.95 -6.34 -19.65
C PRO A 166 3.38 -5.57 -18.45
N SER A 167 2.10 -5.20 -18.52
CA SER A 167 1.39 -4.58 -17.40
C SER A 167 1.10 -5.54 -16.25
N SER A 168 1.30 -6.84 -16.46
CA SER A 168 1.13 -7.88 -15.45
C SER A 168 2.06 -9.06 -15.69
N VAL A 169 2.38 -9.81 -14.62
CA VAL A 169 3.23 -11.00 -14.67
C VAL A 169 2.62 -12.14 -13.85
N PRO A 170 2.71 -13.40 -14.30
CA PRO A 170 2.22 -14.54 -13.53
C PRO A 170 3.06 -14.73 -12.26
N LEU A 171 2.39 -15.09 -11.17
CA LEU A 171 3.05 -15.41 -9.89
C LEU A 171 3.10 -16.92 -9.68
N LYS A 172 4.24 -17.38 -9.18
CA LYS A 172 4.54 -18.78 -8.91
C LYS A 172 5.00 -18.93 -7.48
N ILE A 173 4.86 -20.13 -6.93
CA ILE A 173 5.48 -20.48 -5.66
C ILE A 173 6.81 -21.20 -5.95
N VAL A 174 7.87 -20.72 -5.33
CA VAL A 174 9.23 -21.23 -5.54
C VAL A 174 9.84 -21.66 -4.23
N THR A 175 10.57 -22.77 -4.25
CA THR A 175 11.34 -23.23 -3.10
C THR A 175 12.48 -22.27 -2.81
N VAL A 176 12.66 -21.93 -1.53
CA VAL A 176 13.77 -21.09 -1.07
C VAL A 176 14.68 -21.81 -0.08
N GLU A 177 14.16 -22.76 0.69
CA GLU A 177 14.96 -23.53 1.63
C GLU A 177 14.39 -24.94 1.80
N MET A 178 15.30 -25.92 1.86
CA MET A 178 14.98 -27.32 2.14
C MET A 178 15.84 -27.80 3.31
N ALA A 179 15.19 -28.19 4.40
CA ALA A 179 15.80 -28.85 5.53
C ALA A 179 15.14 -30.21 5.76
N ARG A 180 15.73 -31.04 6.63
CA ARG A 180 15.11 -32.32 6.97
C ARG A 180 13.71 -32.07 7.54
N ASN A 181 12.69 -32.68 6.92
CA ASN A 181 11.28 -32.59 7.29
C ASN A 181 10.65 -31.19 7.21
N VAL A 182 11.32 -30.21 6.59
CA VAL A 182 10.78 -28.84 6.47
C VAL A 182 11.16 -28.27 5.10
N LEU A 183 10.16 -27.76 4.39
CA LEU A 183 10.29 -27.08 3.11
C LEU A 183 9.71 -25.68 3.22
N TRP A 184 10.48 -24.67 2.84
CA TRP A 184 10.03 -23.27 2.78
C TRP A 184 9.93 -22.80 1.33
N THR A 185 8.85 -22.08 1.03
CA THR A 185 8.57 -21.53 -0.28
C THR A 185 8.06 -20.09 -0.18
N VAL A 186 8.20 -19.31 -1.24
CA VAL A 186 7.70 -17.92 -1.33
C VAL A 186 6.96 -17.68 -2.64
N ILE A 187 6.14 -16.62 -2.69
CA ILE A 187 5.53 -16.14 -3.94
C ILE A 187 6.56 -15.30 -4.72
N SER A 188 6.74 -15.62 -5.99
CA SER A 188 7.74 -14.99 -6.86
C SER A 188 7.23 -14.82 -8.30
N ALA A 189 7.65 -13.76 -8.97
CA ALA A 189 7.47 -13.56 -10.41
C ALA A 189 8.66 -14.10 -11.23
N CYS A 190 9.42 -15.03 -10.66
CA CYS A 190 10.61 -15.59 -11.30
C CYS A 190 10.29 -16.24 -12.67
N SER A 191 10.78 -15.62 -13.74
CA SER A 191 10.59 -16.07 -15.12
C SER A 191 11.32 -17.39 -15.41
N LEU A 192 12.50 -17.57 -14.83
CA LEU A 192 13.36 -18.75 -15.01
C LEU A 192 13.09 -19.88 -14.02
N CYS A 193 12.27 -19.65 -12.99
CA CYS A 193 12.00 -20.67 -11.98
C CYS A 193 10.84 -21.58 -12.42
N CYS A 194 11.01 -22.86 -12.13
CA CYS A 194 9.94 -23.85 -12.17
C CYS A 194 9.16 -23.81 -10.85
N SER A 195 7.88 -24.17 -10.90
CA SER A 195 7.03 -24.37 -9.72
C SER A 195 6.39 -25.75 -9.81
N GLU A 196 6.42 -26.49 -8.70
CA GLU A 196 5.68 -27.74 -8.55
C GLU A 196 4.24 -27.51 -8.07
N TRP A 197 3.89 -26.26 -7.78
CA TRP A 197 2.58 -25.82 -7.29
C TRP A 197 1.88 -24.95 -8.35
N PRO A 198 1.13 -25.56 -9.29
CA PRO A 198 0.49 -24.82 -10.36
C PRO A 198 -0.84 -24.17 -9.95
N SER A 199 -1.46 -24.61 -8.85
CA SER A 199 -2.71 -24.05 -8.35
C SER A 199 -2.75 -23.99 -6.83
N TYR A 200 -3.65 -23.15 -6.34
CA TYR A 200 -3.75 -22.78 -4.95
C TYR A 200 -5.18 -22.93 -4.44
N SER A 201 -5.31 -23.09 -3.13
CA SER A 201 -6.58 -23.02 -2.43
C SER A 201 -6.48 -22.11 -1.21
N LEU A 202 -7.61 -21.51 -0.86
CA LEU A 202 -7.83 -20.77 0.35
C LEU A 202 -8.94 -21.52 1.09
N GLN A 203 -8.76 -21.78 2.38
CA GLN A 203 -9.80 -22.37 3.22
C GLN A 203 -9.71 -21.76 4.61
N ASN A 204 -10.80 -21.14 5.08
CA ASN A 204 -10.82 -20.40 6.34
C ASN A 204 -9.62 -19.46 6.51
N SER A 205 -9.31 -18.71 5.45
CA SER A 205 -8.20 -17.76 5.38
C SER A 205 -6.79 -18.36 5.37
N ILE A 206 -6.67 -19.69 5.29
CA ILE A 206 -5.39 -20.40 5.17
C ILE A 206 -5.11 -20.66 3.69
N PHE A 207 -4.06 -20.02 3.18
CA PHE A 207 -3.58 -20.24 1.82
C PHE A 207 -2.78 -21.55 1.78
N THR A 208 -3.15 -22.43 0.86
CA THR A 208 -2.56 -23.77 0.65
C THR A 208 -2.16 -23.97 -0.82
N PRO A 209 -0.87 -24.00 -1.13
CA PRO A 209 -0.39 -24.37 -2.47
C PRO A 209 -0.50 -25.88 -2.69
N ARG A 210 -0.94 -26.31 -3.88
CA ARG A 210 -1.12 -27.74 -4.21
C ARG A 210 0.01 -28.26 -5.09
N SER A 211 0.77 -29.24 -4.60
CA SER A 211 1.82 -29.89 -5.38
C SER A 211 1.22 -30.93 -6.33
N ILE A 212 1.63 -30.90 -7.59
CA ILE A 212 1.31 -31.97 -8.56
C ILE A 212 2.25 -33.16 -8.45
N ALA A 213 3.46 -32.96 -7.92
CA ALA A 213 4.44 -34.02 -7.74
C ALA A 213 4.16 -34.84 -6.48
N ILE A 214 3.69 -34.19 -5.40
CA ILE A 214 3.41 -34.82 -4.11
C ILE A 214 2.07 -34.33 -3.56
N PRO A 215 0.92 -34.90 -4.00
CA PRO A 215 -0.41 -34.43 -3.59
C PRO A 215 -0.70 -34.54 -2.09
N THR A 216 0.04 -35.38 -1.36
CA THR A 216 -0.05 -35.54 0.10
C THR A 216 0.76 -34.52 0.88
N GLN A 217 1.56 -33.68 0.20
CA GLN A 217 2.34 -32.65 0.84
C GLN A 217 1.42 -31.50 1.27
N GLU A 218 1.21 -31.39 2.58
CA GLU A 218 0.45 -30.31 3.17
C GLU A 218 1.37 -29.10 3.35
N MET A 219 1.16 -28.09 2.50
CA MET A 219 1.82 -26.79 2.60
C MET A 219 0.80 -25.72 2.97
N ALA A 220 1.13 -24.90 3.96
CA ALA A 220 0.26 -23.86 4.45
C ALA A 220 1.01 -22.54 4.63
N SER A 221 0.29 -21.43 4.42
CA SER A 221 0.80 -20.08 4.67
C SER A 221 1.17 -19.86 6.12
N THR A 222 2.18 -19.02 6.34
CA THR A 222 2.60 -18.57 7.68
C THR A 222 2.29 -17.09 7.86
N PHE A 223 2.59 -16.56 9.05
CA PHE A 223 2.59 -15.13 9.27
C PHE A 223 3.73 -14.47 8.48
N THR A 224 3.43 -13.32 7.88
CA THR A 224 4.38 -12.49 7.14
C THR A 224 4.49 -11.15 7.84
N ASN A 225 5.71 -10.71 8.15
CA ASN A 225 5.95 -9.38 8.71
C ASN A 225 6.06 -8.35 7.57
N ASP A 226 5.89 -7.07 7.92
CA ASP A 226 6.22 -5.99 6.99
C ASP A 226 7.67 -6.12 6.52
N GLY A 227 7.88 -5.97 5.22
CA GLY A 227 9.16 -6.08 4.56
C GLY A 227 9.52 -7.50 4.11
N GLU A 228 8.76 -8.53 4.51
CA GLU A 228 9.06 -9.92 4.19
C GLU A 228 8.23 -10.45 3.02
N SER A 229 8.73 -11.53 2.41
CA SER A 229 7.98 -12.25 1.39
C SER A 229 6.92 -13.17 1.99
N PRO A 230 5.67 -13.13 1.48
CA PRO A 230 4.68 -14.18 1.70
C PRO A 230 5.28 -15.58 1.53
N ASN A 231 5.28 -16.36 2.61
CA ASN A 231 5.91 -17.66 2.63
C ASN A 231 4.97 -18.78 3.10
N PHE A 232 5.30 -20.00 2.70
CA PHE A 232 4.56 -21.21 3.02
C PHE A 232 5.53 -22.29 3.46
N VAL A 233 5.06 -23.12 4.39
CA VAL A 233 5.84 -24.21 4.94
C VAL A 233 5.11 -25.53 4.78
N ALA A 234 5.82 -26.55 4.32
CA ALA A 234 5.42 -27.94 4.47
C ALA A 234 6.37 -28.60 5.48
N SER A 235 5.81 -29.20 6.53
CA SER A 235 6.61 -29.77 7.62
C SER A 235 6.04 -31.09 8.15
N ILE A 236 6.86 -31.83 8.88
CA ILE A 236 6.44 -33.03 9.63
C ILE A 236 6.79 -32.81 11.12
N PRO A 237 5.79 -32.66 12.01
CA PRO A 237 4.34 -32.67 11.75
C PRO A 237 3.87 -31.47 10.92
N ALA A 238 2.70 -31.58 10.27
CA ALA A 238 2.16 -30.53 9.41
C ALA A 238 1.93 -29.22 10.18
N PHE A 239 2.33 -28.12 9.56
CA PHE A 239 2.06 -26.79 10.09
C PHE A 239 0.58 -26.45 9.87
N PRO A 240 -0.15 -25.99 10.90
CA PRO A 240 -1.60 -25.78 10.80
C PRO A 240 -2.00 -24.65 9.85
N GLY A 241 -1.08 -23.74 9.52
CA GLY A 241 -1.35 -22.58 8.67
C GLY A 241 -1.80 -21.35 9.45
N SER A 242 -1.55 -20.17 8.87
CA SER A 242 -1.99 -18.88 9.39
C SER A 242 -3.24 -18.40 8.68
N GLN A 243 -4.23 -17.93 9.44
CA GLN A 243 -5.50 -17.41 8.93
C GLN A 243 -5.39 -15.92 8.58
N SER A 244 -4.56 -15.59 7.60
CA SER A 244 -4.22 -14.19 7.29
C SER A 244 -4.61 -13.74 5.89
N TYR A 245 -5.03 -14.67 5.02
CA TYR A 245 -5.35 -14.38 3.63
C TYR A 245 -6.84 -14.30 3.39
N CYS A 246 -7.24 -13.44 2.45
CA CYS A 246 -8.62 -13.41 1.96
C CYS A 246 -8.69 -12.89 0.54
N ILE A 247 -9.87 -13.00 -0.05
CA ILE A 247 -10.17 -12.43 -1.36
C ILE A 247 -10.98 -11.13 -1.17
N MET A 248 -10.57 -10.09 -1.87
CA MET A 248 -11.20 -8.77 -1.87
C MET A 248 -11.66 -8.40 -3.28
N THR A 249 -12.73 -7.63 -3.41
CA THR A 249 -13.04 -6.96 -4.67
C THR A 249 -12.35 -5.60 -4.73
N ASP A 250 -11.85 -5.24 -5.90
CA ASP A 250 -11.35 -3.90 -6.17
C ASP A 250 -12.46 -3.07 -6.81
N ASN A 251 -13.13 -2.24 -6.00
CA ASN A 251 -14.20 -1.38 -6.49
C ASN A 251 -13.71 -0.20 -7.34
N ALA A 252 -12.40 0.06 -7.36
CA ALA A 252 -11.78 1.04 -8.24
C ALA A 252 -11.43 0.45 -9.61
N ALA A 253 -11.39 -0.89 -9.73
CA ALA A 253 -11.11 -1.56 -10.99
C ALA A 253 -12.36 -1.61 -11.90
N PRO A 254 -12.19 -1.69 -13.24
CA PRO A 254 -13.29 -1.87 -14.16
C PRO A 254 -14.17 -3.08 -13.79
N ILE A 255 -15.49 -2.97 -14.03
CA ILE A 255 -16.45 -4.06 -13.81
C ILE A 255 -15.97 -5.33 -14.53
N GLY A 256 -15.90 -6.44 -13.79
CA GLY A 256 -15.40 -7.73 -14.30
C GLY A 256 -13.88 -7.94 -14.11
N SER A 257 -13.18 -7.01 -13.47
CA SER A 257 -11.79 -7.24 -13.07
C SER A 257 -11.67 -8.40 -12.08
N PRO A 258 -10.59 -9.21 -12.16
CA PRO A 258 -10.37 -10.28 -11.20
C PRO A 258 -10.30 -9.75 -9.77
N PRO A 259 -10.79 -10.51 -8.78
CA PRO A 259 -10.66 -10.13 -7.39
C PRO A 259 -9.18 -10.19 -6.96
N LEU A 260 -8.88 -9.56 -5.83
CA LEU A 260 -7.54 -9.42 -5.30
C LEU A 260 -7.29 -10.36 -4.13
N LEU A 261 -6.08 -10.90 -4.04
CA LEU A 261 -5.57 -11.54 -2.85
C LEU A 261 -5.13 -10.45 -1.86
N ALA A 262 -5.58 -10.58 -0.61
CA ALA A 262 -5.17 -9.72 0.48
C ALA A 262 -4.49 -10.53 1.58
N PHE A 263 -3.58 -9.87 2.31
CA PHE A 263 -3.01 -10.36 3.55
C PHE A 263 -3.26 -9.33 4.65
N ASP A 264 -3.72 -9.78 5.81
CA ASP A 264 -4.04 -8.91 6.96
C ASP A 264 -4.96 -7.74 6.59
N ASN A 265 -6.01 -8.03 5.82
CA ASN A 265 -6.96 -7.06 5.28
C ASN A 265 -6.34 -5.98 4.36
N LYS A 266 -5.16 -6.22 3.79
CA LYS A 266 -4.49 -5.30 2.85
C LYS A 266 -4.19 -6.01 1.53
N ALA A 267 -4.87 -5.64 0.45
CA ALA A 267 -4.55 -6.12 -0.90
C ALA A 267 -3.61 -5.19 -1.66
N ASP A 268 -3.41 -3.97 -1.17
CA ASP A 268 -2.67 -2.89 -1.80
C ASP A 268 -1.25 -2.72 -1.23
N ALA A 269 -0.85 -3.54 -0.25
CA ALA A 269 0.44 -3.47 0.41
C ALA A 269 1.55 -4.29 -0.30
N PHE A 270 1.25 -4.99 -1.39
CA PHE A 270 2.23 -5.85 -2.07
C PHE A 270 3.09 -5.08 -3.08
N SER A 271 4.34 -5.51 -3.21
CA SER A 271 5.26 -5.07 -4.28
C SER A 271 6.07 -6.25 -4.81
N LEU A 272 6.54 -6.14 -6.06
CA LEU A 272 7.60 -6.98 -6.58
C LEU A 272 8.94 -6.31 -6.33
N CYS A 273 9.83 -7.01 -5.63
CA CYS A 273 11.16 -6.50 -5.30
C CYS A 273 12.23 -7.41 -5.89
N THR A 274 13.27 -6.80 -6.44
CA THR A 274 14.45 -7.52 -6.93
C THR A 274 15.26 -8.04 -5.75
N ASN A 275 15.32 -9.36 -5.57
CA ASN A 275 16.09 -10.00 -4.50
C ASN A 275 17.59 -10.02 -4.84
N THR A 276 18.35 -9.15 -4.20
CA THR A 276 19.79 -8.97 -4.42
C THR A 276 20.62 -10.15 -3.93
N SER A 277 20.07 -10.97 -3.02
CA SER A 277 20.71 -12.16 -2.47
C SER A 277 20.36 -13.46 -3.20
N ALA A 278 19.43 -13.41 -4.16
CA ALA A 278 18.94 -14.58 -4.91
C ALA A 278 19.05 -14.36 -6.43
N ASN A 279 20.20 -13.90 -6.90
CA ASN A 279 20.49 -13.69 -8.34
C ASN A 279 19.45 -12.80 -9.06
N GLY A 280 18.90 -11.80 -8.36
CA GLY A 280 17.93 -10.87 -8.95
C GLY A 280 16.52 -11.44 -9.12
N ARG A 281 16.19 -12.55 -8.45
CA ARG A 281 14.83 -13.12 -8.44
C ARG A 281 13.80 -12.06 -8.01
N GLN A 282 12.70 -11.95 -8.75
CA GLN A 282 11.61 -11.02 -8.42
C GLN A 282 10.68 -11.65 -7.39
N ASP A 283 10.81 -11.26 -6.12
CA ASP A 283 10.00 -11.80 -5.03
C ASP A 283 8.85 -10.85 -4.69
N VAL A 284 7.70 -11.42 -4.36
CA VAL A 284 6.60 -10.63 -3.78
C VAL A 284 6.99 -10.28 -2.36
N VAL A 285 6.83 -9.02 -1.98
CA VAL A 285 7.10 -8.50 -0.64
C VAL A 285 5.85 -7.79 -0.13
N PHE A 286 5.46 -8.09 1.10
CA PHE A 286 4.36 -7.42 1.78
C PHE A 286 4.90 -6.20 2.55
N SER A 287 4.29 -5.03 2.36
CA SER A 287 4.69 -3.75 2.98
C SER A 287 6.21 -3.51 2.98
N PRO A 288 6.88 -3.39 1.81
CA PRO A 288 8.34 -3.26 1.74
C PRO A 288 8.90 -2.14 2.62
N VAL A 289 10.07 -2.36 3.22
CA VAL A 289 10.70 -1.42 4.16
C VAL A 289 12.08 -0.97 3.68
N THR A 290 12.55 0.17 4.19
CA THR A 290 13.92 0.66 3.92
C THR A 290 14.94 -0.15 4.72
N GLY A 291 16.15 -0.34 4.17
CA GLY A 291 17.27 -0.99 4.87
C GLY A 291 17.16 -2.51 4.97
N HIS A 292 16.25 -3.14 4.23
CA HIS A 292 16.12 -4.58 4.19
C HIS A 292 17.36 -5.25 3.54
N PRO A 293 17.86 -6.38 4.06
CA PRO A 293 19.09 -7.00 3.56
C PRO A 293 18.97 -7.59 2.15
N HIS A 294 17.75 -7.90 1.68
CA HIS A 294 17.53 -8.67 0.46
C HIS A 294 17.02 -7.85 -0.73
N TYR A 295 16.66 -6.57 -0.56
CA TYR A 295 16.21 -5.71 -1.65
C TYR A 295 16.43 -4.23 -1.32
N LEU A 296 16.34 -3.38 -2.35
CA LEU A 296 16.30 -1.93 -2.21
C LEU A 296 14.87 -1.45 -2.38
N LEU A 297 14.36 -0.67 -1.42
CA LEU A 297 12.96 -0.19 -1.41
C LEU A 297 12.62 0.56 -2.70
N ASP A 298 13.51 1.44 -3.17
CA ASP A 298 13.30 2.24 -4.37
C ASP A 298 13.26 1.41 -5.67
N ALA A 299 13.72 0.16 -5.62
CA ALA A 299 13.65 -0.78 -6.74
C ALA A 299 12.40 -1.67 -6.69
N CYS A 300 11.57 -1.57 -5.65
CA CYS A 300 10.34 -2.31 -5.53
C CYS A 300 9.21 -1.66 -6.35
N GLN A 301 8.47 -2.47 -7.10
CA GLN A 301 7.36 -2.02 -7.92
C GLN A 301 6.03 -2.40 -7.26
N PRO A 302 5.15 -1.46 -6.94
CA PRO A 302 3.89 -1.76 -6.28
C PRO A 302 2.94 -2.52 -7.21
N ILE A 303 2.31 -3.56 -6.67
CA ILE A 303 1.41 -4.45 -7.42
C ILE A 303 0.10 -4.68 -6.66
N ASN A 304 -0.94 -5.04 -7.40
CA ASN A 304 -2.11 -5.76 -6.88
C ASN A 304 -1.96 -7.24 -7.27
N ILE A 305 -2.25 -8.16 -6.35
CA ILE A 305 -2.23 -9.60 -6.65
C ILE A 305 -3.65 -10.01 -7.07
N GLN A 306 -3.85 -10.29 -8.35
CA GLN A 306 -5.11 -10.79 -8.89
C GLN A 306 -5.22 -12.30 -8.71
N VAL A 307 -6.43 -12.74 -8.33
CA VAL A 307 -6.81 -14.15 -8.21
C VAL A 307 -7.59 -14.54 -9.45
N LEU A 308 -7.11 -15.57 -10.16
CA LEU A 308 -7.67 -16.05 -11.42
C LEU A 308 -8.19 -17.47 -11.23
N THR A 309 -9.49 -17.65 -11.45
CA THR A 309 -10.21 -18.94 -11.36
C THR A 309 -10.52 -19.51 -12.73
#